data_AF-A0A3D0SC50-F1
#
_entry.id   AF-A0A3D0SC50-F1
#
_cell.length_a   1.000
_cell.length_b   1.000
_cell.length_c   1.000
_cell.angle_alpha   90.00
_cell.angle_beta   90.00
_cell.angle_gamma   90.00
#
_symmetry.space_group_name_H-M   'P 1'
#
loop_
_entity.id
_entity.type
_entity.pdbx_description
1 polymer ?
#
loop_
_entity_poly.entity_id
_entity_poly.type
_entity_poly.pdbx_seq_one_letter_code
_entity_poly.pdbx_strand_id
1 'polypeptide(L)'
;RLGLRRLVLFAIRFPSDSALQEPLSLHDRLGLAGSPYGSVAELLDDARTAVVGGLVDAEPHVRSEAEFTALVARARATAEPALRDFLGEVLRVLDGWRSVDKQLSGRAEMALLPALA
;
A
#
# COMPACT_ATOMS: atom_id res chain seq x y z
N ARG A 1 -2.10 15.39 10.72
CA ARG A 1 -1.15 14.25 10.85
C ARG A 1 -0.28 14.04 9.61
N LEU A 2 -0.65 14.55 8.44
CA LEU A 2 0.09 14.40 7.18
C LEU A 2 1.57 14.87 7.23
N GLY A 3 1.85 15.98 7.92
CA GLY A 3 3.23 16.47 8.08
C GLY A 3 4.12 15.49 8.86
N LEU A 4 3.60 14.94 9.97
CA LEU A 4 4.32 13.94 10.77
C LEU A 4 4.58 12.65 9.96
N ARG A 5 3.58 12.19 9.18
CA ARG A 5 3.76 11.06 8.25
C ARG A 5 4.89 11.31 7.26
N ARG A 6 4.94 12.51 6.66
CA ARG A 6 6.01 12.88 5.72
C ARG A 6 7.39 12.91 6.38
N LEU A 7 7.49 13.40 7.61
CA LEU A 7 8.73 13.39 8.39
C LEU A 7 9.21 11.97 8.69
N VAL A 8 8.30 11.08 9.11
CA VAL A 8 8.65 9.67 9.37
C VAL A 8 9.09 8.98 8.08
N LEU A 9 8.38 9.18 6.96
CA LEU A 9 8.77 8.65 5.64
C LEU A 9 10.17 9.09 5.22
N PHE A 10 10.59 10.31 5.57
CA PHE A 10 11.94 10.79 5.30
C PHE A 10 12.98 10.19 6.26
N ALA A 11 12.59 9.92 7.51
CA ALA A 11 13.48 9.43 8.56
C ALA A 11 13.73 7.91 8.52
N ILE A 12 12.91 7.14 7.80
CA ILE A 12 13.05 5.68 7.66
C ILE A 12 13.44 5.30 6.23
N ARG A 13 14.16 4.18 6.09
CA ARG A 13 14.54 3.64 4.79
C ARG A 13 13.73 2.37 4.53
N PHE A 14 12.96 2.37 3.46
CA PHE A 14 12.28 1.17 2.98
C PHE A 14 13.21 0.35 2.07
N PRO A 15 12.92 -0.97 1.92
CA PRO A 15 13.51 -1.77 0.85
C PRO A 15 13.19 -1.18 -0.53
N SER A 16 14.08 -1.42 -1.49
CA SER A 16 13.85 -1.06 -2.90
C SER A 16 12.65 -1.83 -3.45
N ASP A 17 12.04 -1.31 -4.53
CA ASP A 17 10.94 -1.98 -5.23
C ASP A 17 11.32 -3.40 -5.65
N SER A 18 12.55 -3.60 -6.12
CA SER A 18 13.09 -4.92 -6.45
C SER A 18 13.12 -5.87 -5.26
N ALA A 19 13.58 -5.41 -4.09
CA ALA A 19 13.68 -6.22 -2.87
C ALA A 19 12.29 -6.56 -2.28
N LEU A 20 11.29 -5.72 -2.54
CA LEU A 20 9.89 -6.02 -2.18
C LEU A 20 9.28 -7.06 -3.12
N GLN A 21 9.63 -7.03 -4.41
CA GLN A 21 9.07 -7.92 -5.44
C GLN A 21 9.80 -9.26 -5.59
N GLU A 22 11.08 -9.34 -5.20
CA GLU A 22 11.89 -10.55 -5.28
C GLU A 22 11.26 -11.78 -4.62
N PRO A 23 10.73 -11.71 -3.36
CA PRO A 23 10.11 -12.87 -2.73
C PRO A 23 8.72 -13.21 -3.28
N LEU A 24 8.15 -12.36 -4.14
CA LEU A 24 6.83 -12.60 -4.71
C LEU A 24 6.89 -13.67 -5.81
N SER A 25 5.83 -14.47 -5.89
CA SER A 25 5.66 -15.40 -7.00
C SER A 25 5.49 -14.61 -8.32
N LEU A 26 5.66 -15.29 -9.46
CA LEU A 26 5.35 -14.67 -10.75
C LEU A 26 3.89 -14.22 -10.84
N HIS A 27 2.97 -15.02 -10.30
CA HIS A 27 1.55 -14.70 -10.24
C HIS A 27 1.31 -13.39 -9.49
N ASP A 28 1.92 -13.23 -8.31
CA ASP A 28 1.74 -12.04 -7.48
C ASP A 28 2.35 -10.79 -8.14
N ARG A 29 3.52 -10.92 -8.78
CA ARG A 29 4.11 -9.80 -9.54
C ARG A 29 3.20 -9.35 -10.68
N LEU A 30 2.61 -10.30 -11.43
CA LEU A 30 1.61 -9.98 -12.45
C LEU A 30 0.34 -9.37 -11.83
N GLY A 31 -0.05 -9.85 -10.64
CA GLY A 31 -1.17 -9.32 -9.88
C GLY A 31 -0.99 -7.85 -9.51
N LEU A 32 0.23 -7.43 -9.14
CA LEU A 32 0.57 -6.02 -8.90
C LEU A 32 0.59 -5.21 -10.20
N ALA A 33 1.14 -5.77 -11.29
CA ALA A 33 1.19 -5.10 -12.59
C ALA A 33 -0.20 -4.83 -13.18
N GLY A 34 -1.19 -5.69 -12.88
CA GLY A 34 -2.59 -5.50 -13.27
C GLY A 34 -3.42 -4.69 -12.28
N SER A 35 -2.80 -3.95 -11.36
CA SER A 35 -3.50 -3.04 -10.44
C SER A 35 -4.04 -1.80 -11.17
N PRO A 36 -4.99 -1.04 -10.59
CA PRO A 36 -5.51 0.19 -11.19
C PRO A 36 -4.53 1.39 -11.11
N TYR A 37 -3.35 1.23 -10.51
CA TYR A 37 -2.32 2.27 -10.46
C TYR A 37 -1.62 2.39 -11.83
N GLY A 38 -1.06 3.56 -12.13
CA GLY A 38 -0.33 3.79 -13.38
C GLY A 38 0.95 2.97 -13.49
N SER A 39 1.52 2.56 -12.35
CA SER A 39 2.65 1.63 -12.29
C SER A 39 2.72 0.88 -10.96
N VAL A 40 3.49 -0.22 -10.93
CA VAL A 40 3.80 -0.93 -9.68
C VAL A 40 4.56 -0.02 -8.70
N ALA A 41 5.44 0.85 -9.19
CA ALA A 41 6.19 1.78 -8.36
C ALA A 41 5.25 2.75 -7.61
N GLU A 42 4.24 3.30 -8.29
CA GLU A 42 3.23 4.17 -7.66
C GLU A 42 2.45 3.42 -6.57
N LEU A 43 2.05 2.17 -6.83
CA LEU A 43 1.38 1.33 -5.83
C LEU A 43 2.27 1.07 -4.61
N LEU A 44 3.55 0.76 -4.81
CA LEU A 44 4.49 0.49 -3.72
C LEU A 44 4.76 1.75 -2.88
N ASP A 45 4.86 2.92 -3.51
CA ASP A 45 5.00 4.20 -2.81
C ASP A 45 3.77 4.57 -1.99
N ASP A 46 2.58 4.31 -2.53
CA ASP A 46 1.34 4.53 -1.79
C ASP A 46 1.20 3.54 -0.63
N ALA A 47 1.56 2.27 -0.83
CA ALA A 47 1.60 1.26 0.24
C ALA A 47 2.54 1.65 1.39
N ARG A 48 3.75 2.14 1.09
CA ARG A 48 4.66 2.71 2.10
C ARG A 48 4.01 3.85 2.86
N THR A 49 3.34 4.75 2.14
CA THR A 49 2.64 5.90 2.73
C THR A 49 1.50 5.47 3.64
N ALA A 50 0.73 4.47 3.24
CA ALA A 50 -0.38 3.89 4.02
C ALA A 50 0.12 3.26 5.33
N VAL A 51 1.16 2.42 5.26
CA VAL A 51 1.78 1.78 6.43
C VAL A 51 2.31 2.80 7.43
N VAL A 52 3.05 3.81 6.95
CA VAL A 52 3.52 4.89 7.85
C VAL A 52 2.35 5.70 8.41
N GLY A 53 1.30 5.92 7.61
CA GLY A 53 0.05 6.53 8.07
C GLY A 53 -0.53 5.80 9.28
N GLY A 54 -0.71 4.47 9.17
CA GLY A 54 -1.21 3.65 10.28
C GLY A 54 -0.33 3.72 11.53
N LEU A 55 1.00 3.68 11.37
CA LEU A 55 1.93 3.81 12.50
C LEU A 55 1.86 5.19 13.20
N VAL A 56 1.58 6.25 12.44
CA VAL A 56 1.42 7.61 12.95
C VAL A 56 0.05 7.80 13.61
N ASP A 57 -0.99 7.20 13.05
CA ASP A 57 -2.36 7.33 13.55
C ASP A 57 -2.59 6.51 14.82
N ALA A 58 -1.80 5.44 15.03
CA ALA A 58 -1.77 4.68 16.28
C ALA A 58 -1.21 5.49 17.47
N GLU A 59 -0.49 6.60 17.23
CA GLU A 59 0.04 7.44 18.31
C GLU A 59 -0.92 8.55 18.71
N PRO A 60 -1.23 8.72 20.01
CA PRO A 60 -2.17 9.73 20.45
C PRO A 60 -1.70 11.14 20.07
N HIS A 61 -0.47 11.57 20.36
CA HIS A 61 0.06 12.88 19.92
C HIS A 61 1.61 12.91 19.98
N VAL A 62 2.29 13.24 18.87
CA VAL A 62 3.74 13.46 18.83
C VAL A 62 4.02 14.94 18.60
N ARG A 63 4.61 15.61 19.60
CA ARG A 63 4.87 17.06 19.62
C ARG A 63 6.25 17.45 20.15
N SER A 64 7.02 16.50 20.66
CA SER A 64 8.41 16.70 21.08
C SER A 64 9.38 15.88 20.23
N GLU A 65 10.66 16.27 20.27
CA GLU A 65 11.74 15.53 19.61
C GLU A 65 11.92 14.11 20.16
N ALA A 66 11.77 13.93 21.47
CA ALA A 66 11.86 12.62 22.11
C ALA A 66 10.74 11.67 21.64
N GLU A 67 9.51 12.16 21.57
CA GLU A 67 8.37 11.40 21.03
C GLU A 67 8.57 11.05 19.55
N PHE A 68 9.08 12.00 18.76
CA PHE A 68 9.38 11.75 17.34
C PHE A 68 10.47 10.69 17.17
N THR A 69 11.53 10.77 17.98
CA THR A 69 12.62 9.79 17.96
C THR A 69 12.13 8.40 18.33
N ALA A 70 11.27 8.29 19.34
CA ALA A 70 10.64 7.02 19.72
C ALA A 70 9.75 6.45 18.61
N LEU A 71 8.95 7.31 17.94
CA LEU A 71 8.13 6.91 16.81
C LEU A 71 8.98 6.40 15.64
N VAL A 72 10.06 7.09 15.29
CA VAL A 72 10.97 6.68 14.22
C VAL A 72 11.66 5.36 14.56
N ALA A 73 12.13 5.19 15.80
CA ALA A 73 12.74 3.94 16.25
C ALA A 73 11.78 2.76 16.10
N ARG A 74 10.52 2.93 16.52
CA ARG A 74 9.50 1.91 16.32
C ARG A 74 9.21 1.66 14.84
N ALA A 75 9.03 2.72 14.05
CA ALA A 75 8.76 2.60 12.62
C ALA A 75 9.88 1.85 11.88
N ARG A 76 11.15 2.07 12.25
CA ARG A 76 12.28 1.30 11.69
C ARG A 76 12.20 -0.20 12.00
N ALA A 77 11.71 -0.55 13.19
CA ALA A 77 11.57 -1.94 13.60
C ALA A 77 10.36 -2.65 12.96
N THR A 78 9.27 -1.91 12.67
CA THR A 78 7.98 -2.52 12.32
C THR A 78 7.50 -2.25 10.89
N ALA A 79 8.00 -1.20 10.22
CA ALA A 79 7.43 -0.77 8.94
C ALA A 79 7.66 -1.75 7.79
N GLU A 80 8.83 -2.41 7.71
CA GLU A 80 9.07 -3.40 6.65
C GLU A 80 8.19 -4.64 6.78
N PRO A 81 8.13 -5.32 7.95
CA PRO A 81 7.19 -6.44 8.13
C PRO A 81 5.74 -6.03 7.85
N ALA A 82 5.31 -4.89 8.39
CA ALA A 82 3.95 -4.37 8.16
C ALA A 82 3.68 -4.08 6.67
N LEU A 83 4.68 -3.61 5.92
CA LEU A 83 4.56 -3.40 4.48
C LEU A 83 4.40 -4.72 3.73
N ARG A 84 5.13 -5.76 4.10
CA ARG A 84 4.99 -7.09 3.47
C ARG A 84 3.62 -7.69 3.74
N ASP A 85 3.14 -7.60 4.99
CA ASP A 85 1.80 -8.05 5.37
C ASP A 85 0.73 -7.28 4.58
N PHE A 86 0.85 -5.96 4.52
CA PHE A 86 -0.04 -5.08 3.78
C PHE A 86 -0.08 -5.42 2.28
N LEU A 87 1.07 -5.68 1.64
CA LEU A 87 1.11 -6.12 0.24
C LEU A 87 0.39 -7.46 0.02
N GLY A 88 0.49 -8.38 0.98
CA GLY A 88 -0.30 -9.61 0.97
C GLY A 88 -1.81 -9.36 1.00
N GLU A 89 -2.27 -8.34 1.74
CA GLU A 89 -3.67 -7.94 1.74
C GLU A 89 -4.09 -7.29 0.43
N VAL A 90 -3.25 -6.40 -0.11
CA VAL A 90 -3.48 -5.75 -1.40
C VAL A 90 -3.64 -6.79 -2.51
N LEU A 91 -2.76 -7.80 -2.56
CA LEU A 91 -2.87 -8.90 -3.54
C LEU A 91 -4.21 -9.64 -3.42
N ARG A 92 -4.64 -9.98 -2.20
CA ARG A 92 -5.97 -10.61 -1.97
C ARG A 92 -7.12 -9.73 -2.46
N VAL A 93 -7.05 -8.43 -2.22
CA VAL A 93 -8.07 -7.47 -2.70
C VAL A 93 -8.06 -7.38 -4.22
N LEU A 94 -6.89 -7.30 -4.85
CA LEU A 94 -6.77 -7.23 -6.31
C LEU A 94 -7.28 -8.50 -7.00
N ASP A 95 -7.08 -9.67 -6.39
CA ASP A 95 -7.64 -10.94 -6.88
C ASP A 95 -9.17 -10.92 -6.84
N GLY A 96 -9.75 -10.46 -5.73
CA GLY A 96 -11.20 -10.27 -5.60
C GLY A 96 -11.74 -9.28 -6.61
N TRP A 97 -11.09 -8.13 -6.76
CA TRP A 97 -11.45 -7.09 -7.74
C TRP A 97 -11.46 -7.63 -9.16
N ARG A 98 -10.41 -8.34 -9.60
CA ARG A 98 -10.35 -8.95 -10.94
C ARG A 98 -11.42 -10.02 -11.15
N SER A 99 -11.74 -10.81 -10.12
CA SER A 99 -12.80 -11.80 -10.20
C SER A 99 -14.17 -11.16 -10.41
N VAL A 100 -14.46 -10.09 -9.68
CA VAL A 100 -15.70 -9.30 -9.84
C VAL A 100 -15.73 -8.63 -11.20
N ASP A 101 -14.65 -7.96 -11.61
CA ASP A 101 -14.54 -7.29 -12.90
C ASP A 101 -14.78 -8.25 -14.07
N LYS A 102 -14.21 -9.46 -14.02
CA LYS A 102 -14.46 -10.52 -15.01
C LYS A 102 -15.92 -10.98 -15.04
N GLN A 103 -16.60 -11.03 -13.90
CA GLN A 103 -18.01 -11.44 -13.82
C GLN A 103 -18.96 -10.36 -14.36
N LEU A 104 -18.59 -9.08 -14.19
CA LEU A 104 -19.32 -7.94 -14.73
C LEU A 104 -19.04 -7.73 -16.22
N SER A 105 -17.80 -7.99 -16.65
CA SER A 105 -17.36 -7.91 -18.04
C SER A 105 -18.21 -8.83 -18.93
N GLY A 106 -18.88 -8.24 -19.92
CA GLY A 106 -19.79 -8.95 -20.84
C GLY A 106 -21.23 -9.09 -20.35
N ARG A 107 -21.56 -8.61 -19.14
CA ARG A 107 -22.93 -8.49 -18.60
C ARG A 107 -23.42 -7.04 -18.52
N ALA A 108 -22.82 -6.15 -19.30
CA ALA A 108 -23.31 -4.79 -19.44
C ALA A 108 -24.68 -4.82 -20.15
N GLU A 109 -25.75 -4.96 -19.37
CA GLU A 109 -27.09 -4.65 -19.85
C GLU A 109 -27.09 -3.19 -20.32
N MET A 110 -27.77 -2.88 -21.43
CA MET A 110 -27.79 -1.52 -22.00
C MET A 110 -28.18 -0.43 -20.99
N ALA A 111 -28.96 -0.79 -19.96
CA ALA A 111 -29.35 0.10 -18.88
C ALA A 111 -28.19 0.51 -17.94
N LEU A 112 -27.11 -0.27 -17.88
CA LEU A 112 -25.96 -0.05 -17.00
C LEU A 112 -24.82 0.74 -17.66
N LEU A 113 -24.88 0.95 -18.98
CA LEU A 113 -23.84 1.67 -19.74
C LEU A 113 -23.50 3.08 -19.19
N PRO A 114 -24.44 3.90 -18.70
CA PRO A 114 -24.10 5.22 -18.14
C PRO A 114 -23.29 5.15 -16.83
N ALA A 115 -23.31 4.03 -16.11
CA ALA A 115 -22.61 3.85 -14.84
C ALA A 115 -21.21 3.21 -15.00
N LEU A 116 -20.84 2.82 -16.22
CA LEU A 116 -19.57 2.18 -16.56
C LEU A 116 -18.58 3.14 -17.27
N ALA A 117 -18.96 4.41 -17.44
CA ALA A 117 -18.17 5.45 -18.10
C ALA A 117 -17.34 6.29 -17.11
#